data_AF-A0A821LFN5-F1
#
_entry.id   AF-A0A821LFN5-F1
#
_cell.length_a   1.000
_cell.length_b   1.000
_cell.length_c   1.000
_cell.angle_alpha   90.00
_cell.angle_beta   90.00
_cell.angle_gamma   90.00
#
_symmetry.space_group_name_H-M   'P 1'
#
loop_
_entity.id
_entity.type
_entity.pdbx_description
1 polymer ?
#
loop_
_entity_poly.entity_id
_entity_poly.type
_entity_poly.pdbx_seq_one_letter_code
_entity_poly.pdbx_strand_id
1 'polypeptide(L)'
;MFLFSFHSFISLCALLFSLFVTCTGLPLLKLNSTKISYSTKLQTLIWIVFKNILFLIISIILCNFIGTLAASVLLFPSFLSQNSSRLNHLNTQRFLIIFFIILIGNSGGLLSPLGDPPLYMGYTNGVEFLFTFKYLYKIFFVVNGYILFIFSLIDFINAWNYQQKQKNNNDRSYELATCCEEKLNDHYNTSSSLPIQWNGIHHSFFLLLIIIIILFKGFNIPIKWSEYIQEIILYFDLL
;
A
#
# COMPACT_ATOMS: atom_id res chain seq x y z
N MET A 1 -33.20 -4.16 14.03
CA MET A 1 -32.43 -3.23 13.17
C MET A 1 -30.99 -3.05 13.66
N PHE A 2 -30.74 -2.76 14.95
CA PHE A 2 -29.39 -2.55 15.51
C PHE A 2 -28.46 -3.79 15.44
N LEU A 3 -28.97 -4.99 15.78
CA LEU A 3 -28.21 -6.26 15.73
C LEU A 3 -27.76 -6.65 14.32
N PHE A 4 -28.58 -6.38 13.30
CA PHE A 4 -28.23 -6.63 11.89
C PHE A 4 -27.10 -5.69 11.42
N SER A 5 -27.12 -4.44 11.91
CA SER A 5 -26.05 -3.46 11.66
C SER A 5 -24.74 -3.87 12.35
N PHE A 6 -24.81 -4.42 13.57
CA PHE A 6 -23.64 -4.86 14.32
C PHE A 6 -22.93 -6.04 13.64
N HIS A 7 -23.68 -7.03 13.15
CA HIS A 7 -23.11 -8.16 12.41
C HIS A 7 -22.46 -7.73 11.08
N SER A 8 -23.04 -6.72 10.41
CA SER A 8 -22.48 -6.13 9.20
C SER A 8 -21.17 -5.36 9.48
N PHE A 9 -21.12 -4.64 10.61
CA PHE A 9 -19.92 -3.95 11.06
C PHE A 9 -18.78 -4.92 11.42
N ILE A 10 -19.08 -6.01 12.12
CA ILE A 10 -18.09 -7.07 12.40
C ILE A 10 -17.55 -7.68 11.11
N SER A 11 -18.44 -7.93 10.13
CA SER A 11 -18.03 -8.46 8.82
C SER A 11 -17.12 -7.48 8.05
N LEU A 12 -17.38 -6.17 8.14
CA LEU A 12 -16.54 -5.12 7.56
C LEU A 12 -15.19 -5.03 8.26
N CYS A 13 -15.16 -5.02 9.59
CA CYS A 13 -13.92 -5.00 10.37
C CYS A 13 -13.06 -6.23 10.11
N ALA A 14 -13.67 -7.42 10.02
CA ALA A 14 -12.98 -8.65 9.66
C ALA A 14 -12.40 -8.59 8.24
N LEU A 15 -13.13 -8.01 7.29
CA LEU A 15 -12.67 -7.81 5.91
C LEU A 15 -11.50 -6.82 5.86
N LEU A 16 -11.61 -5.67 6.53
CA LEU A 16 -10.54 -4.67 6.60
C LEU A 16 -9.29 -5.23 7.30
N PHE A 17 -9.46 -5.99 8.38
CA PHE A 17 -8.37 -6.62 9.10
C PHE A 17 -7.68 -7.69 8.26
N SER A 18 -8.45 -8.53 7.57
CA SER A 18 -7.94 -9.47 6.58
C SER A 18 -7.16 -8.79 5.46
N LEU A 19 -7.73 -7.72 4.91
CA LEU A 19 -7.10 -6.93 3.85
C LEU A 19 -5.78 -6.35 4.35
N PHE A 20 -5.79 -5.76 5.54
CA PHE A 20 -4.60 -5.22 6.19
C PHE A 20 -3.52 -6.29 6.37
N VAL A 21 -3.85 -7.43 6.97
CA VAL A 21 -2.92 -8.56 7.17
C VAL A 21 -2.33 -9.03 5.84
N THR A 22 -3.16 -9.15 4.81
CA THR A 22 -2.69 -9.57 3.49
C THR A 22 -1.74 -8.53 2.88
N CYS A 23 -2.09 -7.25 2.98
CA CYS A 23 -1.29 -6.18 2.40
C CYS A 23 0.03 -5.97 3.13
N THR A 24 0.07 -6.22 4.45
CA THR A 24 1.32 -6.24 5.22
C THR A 24 2.25 -7.39 4.83
N GLY A 25 1.69 -8.51 4.37
CA GLY A 25 2.43 -9.71 4.05
C GLY A 25 2.76 -9.91 2.57
N LEU A 26 2.38 -8.98 1.70
CA LEU A 26 2.79 -8.95 0.31
C LEU A 26 4.07 -8.12 0.19
N PRO A 27 5.27 -8.75 0.17
CA PRO A 27 6.42 -8.12 -0.45
C PRO A 27 6.12 -8.09 -1.94
N LEU A 28 5.29 -7.14 -2.39
CA LEU A 28 5.01 -6.89 -3.80
C LEU A 28 6.31 -6.44 -4.43
N LEU A 29 7.06 -7.45 -4.84
CA LEU A 29 8.31 -7.41 -5.56
C LEU A 29 9.31 -6.50 -4.83
N LYS A 30 10.04 -7.11 -3.88
CA LYS A 30 11.49 -6.86 -3.83
C LYS A 30 11.97 -7.32 -5.21
N LEU A 31 11.83 -6.45 -6.22
CA LEU A 31 12.48 -6.59 -7.50
C LEU A 31 13.91 -6.83 -7.10
N ASN A 32 14.34 -8.09 -7.25
CA ASN A 32 15.72 -8.45 -7.08
C ASN A 32 16.44 -7.37 -7.84
N SER A 33 17.27 -6.60 -7.15
CA SER A 33 18.02 -5.53 -7.77
C SER A 33 19.00 -6.23 -8.71
N THR A 34 18.50 -6.70 -9.85
CA THR A 34 19.26 -6.84 -11.06
C THR A 34 19.91 -5.48 -11.14
N LYS A 35 21.21 -5.45 -10.88
CA LYS A 35 22.05 -4.28 -11.12
C LYS A 35 21.91 -3.99 -12.62
N ILE A 36 20.79 -3.37 -13.01
CA ILE A 36 20.65 -2.73 -14.29
C ILE A 36 21.62 -1.57 -14.11
N SER A 37 22.80 -1.78 -14.67
CA SER A 37 23.90 -0.85 -14.66
C SER A 37 23.48 0.35 -15.51
N TYR A 38 22.66 1.22 -14.93
CA TYR A 38 22.30 2.49 -15.53
C TYR A 38 23.58 3.33 -15.60
N SER A 39 24.06 3.52 -16.83
CA SER A 39 25.35 4.11 -17.14
C SER A 39 25.49 5.58 -16.70
N THR A 40 24.36 6.26 -16.42
CA THR A 40 24.36 7.67 -15.99
C THR A 40 23.59 7.91 -14.69
N LYS A 41 24.18 8.72 -13.80
CA LYS A 41 23.60 9.13 -12.51
C LYS A 41 22.20 9.75 -12.68
N LEU A 42 21.99 10.51 -13.75
CA LEU A 42 20.71 11.14 -14.06
C LEU A 42 19.60 10.12 -14.36
N GLN A 43 19.91 9.05 -15.09
CA GLN A 43 18.93 8.03 -15.48
C GLN A 43 18.39 7.27 -14.26
N THR A 44 19.24 6.99 -13.27
CA THR A 44 18.79 6.35 -12.03
C THR A 44 17.81 7.20 -11.22
N LEU A 45 18.02 8.52 -11.18
CA LEU A 45 17.13 9.45 -10.47
C LEU A 45 15.77 9.54 -11.14
N ILE A 46 15.76 9.70 -12.47
CA ILE A 46 14.54 9.74 -13.28
C ILE A 46 13.74 8.45 -13.07
N TRP A 47 14.41 7.30 -13.04
CA TRP A 47 13.75 6.01 -12.83
C TRP A 47 13.10 5.88 -11.44
N ILE A 48 13.78 6.33 -10.38
CA ILE A 48 13.23 6.32 -9.01
C ILE A 48 11.93 7.14 -8.93
N VAL A 49 11.97 8.36 -9.46
CA VAL A 49 10.82 9.28 -9.44
C VAL A 49 9.68 8.74 -10.32
N PHE A 50 10.00 8.26 -11.52
CA PHE A 50 9.02 7.69 -12.43
C PHE A 50 8.28 6.49 -11.82
N LYS A 51 8.99 5.60 -11.13
CA LYS A 51 8.39 4.44 -10.45
C LYS A 51 7.35 4.88 -9.40
N ASN A 52 7.67 5.90 -8.60
CA ASN A 52 6.75 6.40 -7.57
C ASN A 52 5.53 7.08 -8.19
N ILE A 53 5.73 7.90 -9.21
CA ILE A 53 4.65 8.57 -9.93
C ILE A 53 3.72 7.53 -10.57
N LEU A 54 4.27 6.53 -11.24
CA LEU A 54 3.49 5.46 -11.86
C LEU A 54 2.66 4.71 -10.81
N PHE A 55 3.26 4.38 -9.67
CA PHE A 55 2.57 3.73 -8.56
C PHE A 55 1.40 4.60 -8.05
N LEU A 56 1.62 5.90 -7.86
CA LEU A 56 0.58 6.83 -7.40
C LEU A 56 -0.56 6.98 -8.43
N ILE A 57 -0.24 7.04 -9.72
CA ILE A 57 -1.26 7.08 -10.79
C ILE A 57 -2.13 5.83 -10.77
N ILE A 58 -1.51 4.64 -10.69
CA ILE A 58 -2.23 3.37 -10.57
C ILE A 58 -3.11 3.39 -9.33
N SER A 59 -2.59 3.90 -8.21
CA SER A 59 -3.33 4.00 -6.95
C SER A 59 -4.56 4.91 -7.06
N ILE A 60 -4.44 6.06 -7.72
CA ILE A 60 -5.55 6.99 -7.97
C ILE A 60 -6.64 6.30 -8.80
N ILE A 61 -6.26 5.56 -9.84
CA ILE A 61 -7.22 4.82 -10.66
C ILE A 61 -7.95 3.79 -9.79
N LEU A 62 -7.23 3.01 -8.99
CA LEU A 62 -7.81 2.01 -8.07
C LEU A 62 -8.74 2.64 -7.02
N CYS A 63 -8.43 3.84 -6.51
CA CYS A 63 -9.28 4.55 -5.54
C CYS A 63 -10.70 4.76 -6.06
N ASN A 64 -10.84 5.03 -7.36
CA ASN A 64 -12.15 5.27 -7.97
C ASN A 64 -12.99 3.98 -8.15
N PHE A 65 -12.39 2.80 -7.97
CA PHE A 65 -13.11 1.52 -8.01
C PHE A 65 -13.44 0.99 -6.61
N ILE A 66 -12.49 1.09 -5.67
CA ILE A 66 -12.55 0.38 -4.38
C ILE A 66 -12.80 1.35 -3.20
N GLY A 67 -12.62 2.67 -3.41
CA GLY A 67 -12.70 3.70 -2.37
C GLY A 67 -11.34 4.15 -1.84
N THR A 68 -11.24 5.41 -1.42
CA THR A 68 -9.98 6.02 -0.91
C THR A 68 -9.47 5.34 0.36
N LEU A 69 -10.38 4.97 1.28
CA LEU A 69 -10.03 4.29 2.52
C LEU A 69 -9.44 2.90 2.26
N ALA A 70 -10.15 2.07 1.49
CA ALA A 70 -9.71 0.72 1.17
C ALA A 70 -8.43 0.72 0.32
N ALA A 71 -8.33 1.59 -0.68
CA ALA A 71 -7.13 1.74 -1.50
C ALA A 71 -5.93 2.23 -0.69
N SER A 72 -6.11 3.20 0.22
CA SER A 72 -5.04 3.71 1.08
C SER A 72 -4.50 2.62 2.00
N VAL A 73 -5.38 1.87 2.66
CA VAL A 73 -4.98 0.76 3.56
C VAL A 73 -4.25 -0.35 2.78
N LEU A 74 -4.67 -0.64 1.55
CA LEU A 74 -4.08 -1.68 0.72
C LEU A 74 -2.72 -1.29 0.14
N LEU A 75 -2.60 -0.08 -0.40
CA LEU A 75 -1.46 0.36 -1.19
C LEU A 75 -0.36 1.02 -0.35
N PHE A 76 -0.68 1.55 0.83
CA PHE A 76 0.29 2.25 1.68
C PHE A 76 1.49 1.38 2.11
N PRO A 77 1.31 0.13 2.60
CA PRO A 77 2.44 -0.72 2.98
C PRO A 77 3.31 -1.06 1.76
N SER A 78 2.69 -1.31 0.62
CA SER A 78 3.38 -1.61 -0.64
C SER A 78 4.22 -0.42 -1.12
N PHE A 79 3.66 0.79 -1.04
CA PHE A 79 4.34 2.02 -1.42
C PHE A 79 5.59 2.29 -0.56
N LEU A 80 5.48 2.08 0.76
CA LEU A 80 6.61 2.20 1.67
C LEU A 80 7.66 1.13 1.43
N SER A 81 7.24 -0.13 1.21
CA SER A 81 8.15 -1.25 0.94
C SER A 81 8.98 -1.03 -0.32
N GLN A 82 8.38 -0.51 -1.40
CA GLN A 82 9.10 -0.17 -2.64
C GLN A 82 10.11 0.97 -2.49
N ASN A 83 9.96 1.75 -1.42
CA ASN A 83 10.80 2.90 -1.09
C ASN A 83 11.68 2.65 0.15
N SER A 84 11.73 1.41 0.66
CA SER A 84 12.37 1.06 1.93
C SER A 84 13.82 1.51 2.01
N SER A 85 14.57 1.46 0.91
CA SER A 85 15.96 1.92 0.83
C SER A 85 16.12 3.40 1.20
N ARG A 86 15.11 4.22 0.95
CA ARG A 86 15.12 5.68 1.22
C ARG A 86 14.46 6.04 2.56
N LEU A 87 13.80 5.08 3.23
CA LEU A 87 13.09 5.33 4.50
C LEU A 87 14.03 5.58 5.68
N ASN A 88 15.32 5.24 5.56
CA ASN A 88 16.33 5.54 6.59
C ASN A 88 16.47 7.05 6.86
N HIS A 89 15.96 7.92 5.96
CA HIS A 89 15.86 9.35 6.21
C HIS A 89 14.45 9.74 6.63
N LEU A 90 14.30 10.09 7.91
CA LEU A 90 13.04 10.54 8.52
C LEU A 90 12.34 11.66 7.73
N ASN A 91 13.09 12.58 7.13
CA ASN A 91 12.51 13.66 6.31
C ASN A 91 11.87 13.12 5.03
N THR A 92 12.56 12.21 4.33
CA THR A 92 12.06 11.61 3.10
C THR A 92 10.88 10.68 3.36
N GLN A 93 10.93 9.90 4.44
CA GLN A 93 9.82 9.03 4.85
C GLN A 93 8.54 9.84 5.12
N ARG A 94 8.63 10.89 5.94
CA ARG A 94 7.47 11.74 6.28
C ARG A 94 6.86 12.36 5.03
N PHE A 95 7.69 12.90 4.14
CA PHE A 95 7.25 13.48 2.88
C PHE A 95 6.44 12.47 2.03
N LEU A 96 6.98 11.26 1.83
CA LEU A 96 6.30 10.22 1.05
C LEU A 96 4.94 9.85 1.66
N ILE A 97 4.88 9.70 2.98
CA ILE A 97 3.64 9.36 3.71
C ILE A 97 2.59 10.46 3.57
N ILE A 98 2.97 11.71 3.82
CA ILE A 98 2.04 12.85 3.79
C ILE A 98 1.44 13.03 2.40
N PHE A 99 2.28 12.97 1.35
CA PHE A 99 1.79 13.08 -0.02
C PHE A 99 0.90 11.91 -0.43
N PHE A 100 1.24 10.69 0.00
CA PHE A 100 0.40 9.53 -0.24
C PHE A 100 -1.00 9.74 0.34
N ILE A 101 -1.09 10.16 1.61
CA ILE A 101 -2.38 10.37 2.29
C ILE A 101 -3.18 11.49 1.60
N ILE A 102 -2.55 12.62 1.28
CA ILE A 102 -3.24 13.74 0.62
C ILE A 102 -3.76 13.31 -0.76
N LEU A 103 -2.94 12.63 -1.55
CA LEU A 103 -3.26 12.28 -2.94
C LEU A 103 -4.26 11.13 -3.04
N ILE A 104 -4.07 10.05 -2.28
CA ILE A 104 -4.86 8.81 -2.38
C ILE A 104 -6.00 8.83 -1.38
N GLY A 105 -5.73 9.23 -0.14
CA GLY A 105 -6.71 9.22 0.94
C GLY A 105 -7.76 10.32 0.84
N ASN A 106 -7.42 11.48 0.27
CA ASN A 106 -8.32 12.64 0.24
C ASN A 106 -8.77 13.06 -1.16
N SER A 107 -7.91 13.02 -2.18
CA SER A 107 -8.26 13.51 -3.54
C SER A 107 -8.44 12.42 -4.60
N GLY A 108 -8.14 11.16 -4.26
CA GLY A 108 -8.04 10.07 -5.22
C GLY A 108 -9.39 9.52 -5.70
N GLY A 109 -10.45 9.61 -4.88
CA GLY A 109 -11.76 8.97 -5.13
C GLY A 109 -12.81 9.84 -5.81
N LEU A 110 -12.47 11.08 -6.16
CA LEU A 110 -13.45 12.09 -6.57
C LEU A 110 -14.11 11.84 -7.94
N LEU A 111 -13.72 10.82 -8.72
CA LEU A 111 -14.42 10.49 -9.99
C LEU A 111 -15.67 9.64 -9.78
N SER A 112 -15.79 9.00 -8.62
CA SER A 112 -16.88 8.08 -8.32
C SER A 112 -17.55 8.47 -7.00
N PRO A 113 -18.89 8.41 -6.90
CA PRO A 113 -19.56 8.64 -5.62
C PRO A 113 -19.30 7.52 -4.60
N LEU A 114 -18.72 6.40 -5.02
CA LEU A 114 -18.23 5.32 -4.16
C LEU A 114 -16.87 5.65 -3.51
N GLY A 115 -16.11 6.56 -4.14
CA GLY A 115 -14.72 6.82 -3.82
C GLY A 115 -14.54 7.50 -2.46
N ASP A 116 -15.40 8.47 -2.16
CA ASP A 116 -15.29 9.34 -1.00
C ASP A 116 -16.63 9.45 -0.23
N PRO A 117 -16.61 9.36 1.12
CA PRO A 117 -17.83 9.40 1.94
C PRO A 117 -18.75 10.62 1.71
N PRO A 118 -18.23 11.85 1.49
CA PRO A 118 -19.09 13.00 1.22
C PRO A 118 -19.86 12.89 -0.11
N LEU A 119 -19.23 12.34 -1.16
CA LEU A 119 -19.91 12.15 -2.45
C LEU A 119 -20.93 11.02 -2.37
N TYR A 120 -20.66 9.99 -1.58
CA TYR A 120 -21.63 8.93 -1.29
C TYR A 120 -22.88 9.50 -0.61
N MET A 121 -22.72 10.41 0.35
CA MET A 121 -23.84 11.10 0.99
C MET A 121 -24.67 11.91 -0.03
N GLY A 122 -24.02 12.55 -0.99
CA GLY A 122 -24.70 13.23 -2.10
C GLY A 122 -25.52 12.27 -2.97
N TYR A 123 -24.96 11.10 -3.30
CA TYR A 123 -25.69 10.06 -4.03
C TYR A 123 -26.90 9.54 -3.26
N THR A 124 -26.78 9.29 -1.95
CA THR A 124 -27.93 8.86 -1.12
C THR A 124 -29.03 9.92 -1.02
N ASN A 125 -28.68 11.18 -1.24
CA ASN A 125 -29.62 12.31 -1.28
C ASN A 125 -30.24 12.54 -2.68
N GLY A 126 -30.03 11.62 -3.64
CA GLY A 126 -30.70 11.64 -4.95
C GLY A 126 -29.87 12.21 -6.11
N VAL A 127 -28.57 12.48 -5.93
CA VAL A 127 -27.68 12.87 -7.02
C VAL A 127 -27.34 11.66 -7.89
N GLU A 128 -27.39 11.81 -9.22
CA GLU A 128 -27.08 10.73 -10.16
C GLU A 128 -25.63 10.24 -10.05
N PHE A 129 -25.40 8.95 -10.27
CA PHE A 129 -24.06 8.34 -10.18
C PHE A 129 -23.02 8.98 -11.13
N LEU A 130 -23.45 9.32 -12.36
CA LEU A 130 -22.59 9.90 -13.39
C LEU A 130 -22.38 11.41 -13.23
N PHE A 131 -23.08 12.06 -12.31
CA PHE A 131 -22.93 13.49 -12.03
C PHE A 131 -21.47 13.82 -11.71
N THR A 132 -20.86 13.02 -10.84
CA THR A 132 -19.47 13.18 -10.42
C THR A 132 -18.50 13.14 -11.60
N PHE A 133 -18.64 12.15 -12.47
CA PHE A 133 -17.79 12.03 -13.65
C PHE A 133 -17.99 13.18 -14.64
N LYS A 134 -19.21 13.70 -14.79
CA LYS A 134 -19.53 14.78 -15.72
C LYS A 134 -19.04 16.16 -15.25
N TYR A 135 -19.13 16.45 -13.96
CA TYR A 135 -18.86 17.79 -13.43
C TYR A 135 -17.52 17.90 -12.69
N LEU A 136 -17.05 16.82 -12.05
CA LEU A 136 -15.84 16.84 -11.22
C LEU A 136 -14.58 16.31 -11.92
N TYR A 137 -14.65 15.72 -13.11
CA TYR A 137 -13.44 15.20 -13.77
C TYR A 137 -12.37 16.27 -13.99
N LYS A 138 -12.76 17.50 -14.39
CA LYS A 138 -11.82 18.60 -14.59
C LYS A 138 -11.10 18.98 -13.30
N ILE A 139 -11.86 19.20 -12.22
CA ILE A 139 -11.26 19.59 -10.93
C ILE A 139 -10.38 18.46 -10.38
N PHE A 140 -10.80 17.21 -10.56
CA PHE A 140 -10.01 16.05 -10.18
C PHE A 140 -8.66 16.01 -10.89
N PHE A 141 -8.63 16.15 -12.22
CA PHE A 141 -7.37 16.10 -12.97
C PHE A 141 -6.46 17.26 -12.62
N VAL A 142 -7.02 18.46 -12.41
CA VAL A 142 -6.24 19.64 -12.01
C VAL A 142 -5.64 19.45 -10.62
N VAL A 143 -6.43 19.03 -9.63
CA VAL A 143 -5.96 18.87 -8.24
C VAL A 143 -4.95 17.73 -8.14
N ASN A 144 -5.29 16.54 -8.63
CA ASN A 144 -4.38 15.40 -8.59
C ASN A 144 -3.13 15.66 -9.43
N GLY A 145 -3.27 16.28 -10.61
CA GLY A 145 -2.13 16.67 -11.45
C GLY A 145 -1.19 17.65 -10.76
N TYR A 146 -1.73 18.65 -10.06
CA TYR A 146 -0.95 19.63 -9.32
C TYR A 146 -0.19 19.00 -8.14
N ILE A 147 -0.87 18.17 -7.35
CA ILE A 147 -0.23 17.46 -6.22
C ILE A 147 0.86 16.50 -6.74
N LEU A 148 0.58 15.76 -7.82
CA LEU A 148 1.55 14.85 -8.45
C LEU A 148 2.75 15.59 -9.02
N PHE A 149 2.54 16.78 -9.58
CA PHE A 149 3.61 17.64 -10.09
C PHE A 149 4.53 18.14 -8.96
N ILE A 150 3.95 18.65 -7.87
CA ILE A 150 4.71 19.05 -6.68
C ILE A 150 5.47 17.85 -6.10
N PHE A 151 4.80 16.71 -6.00
CA PHE A 151 5.40 15.47 -5.53
C PHE A 151 6.64 15.11 -6.37
N SER A 152 6.52 15.14 -7.70
CA SER A 152 7.61 14.83 -8.63
C SER A 152 8.83 15.73 -8.42
N LEU A 153 8.62 17.04 -8.28
CA LEU A 153 9.71 18.00 -8.05
C LEU A 153 10.46 17.73 -6.75
N ILE A 154 9.72 17.52 -5.66
CA ILE A 154 10.34 17.31 -4.34
C ILE A 154 10.95 15.90 -4.24
N ASP A 155 10.32 14.87 -4.80
CA ASP A 155 10.88 13.52 -4.84
C ASP A 155 12.18 13.49 -5.65
N PHE A 156 12.28 14.28 -6.73
CA PHE A 156 13.52 14.44 -7.51
C PHE A 156 14.65 15.06 -6.67
N ILE A 157 14.38 16.16 -5.96
CA ILE A 157 15.35 16.81 -5.06
C ILE A 157 15.79 15.85 -3.94
N ASN A 158 14.83 15.13 -3.35
CA ASN A 158 15.10 14.16 -2.30
C ASN A 158 15.93 12.97 -2.80
N ALA A 159 15.63 12.46 -4.00
CA ALA A 159 16.39 11.40 -4.63
C ALA A 159 17.84 11.85 -4.94
N TRP A 160 18.02 13.09 -5.39
CA TRP A 160 19.34 13.68 -5.60
C TRP A 160 20.17 13.71 -4.31
N ASN A 161 19.59 14.25 -3.24
CA ASN A 161 20.25 14.33 -1.93
C ASN A 161 20.58 12.95 -1.35
N TYR A 162 19.71 11.96 -1.57
CA TYR A 162 19.94 10.58 -1.16
C TYR A 162 21.16 9.97 -1.86
N GLN A 163 21.31 10.16 -3.17
CA GLN A 163 22.47 9.64 -3.90
C GLN A 163 23.79 10.23 -3.44
N GLN A 164 23.82 11.52 -3.10
CA GLN A 164 25.02 12.18 -2.58
C GLN A 164 25.46 11.59 -1.24
N LYS A 165 24.49 11.35 -0.34
CA LYS A 165 24.79 10.72 0.95
C LYS A 165 25.27 9.28 0.80
N GLN A 166 24.66 8.51 -0.11
CA GLN A 166 25.12 7.15 -0.39
C GLN A 166 26.55 7.14 -0.91
N LYS A 167 26.88 8.04 -1.85
CA LYS A 167 28.23 8.16 -2.36
C LYS A 167 29.22 8.44 -1.22
N ASN A 168 28.96 9.45 -0.39
CA ASN A 168 29.85 9.79 0.73
C ASN A 168 29.99 8.65 1.75
N ASN A 169 28.93 7.90 2.02
CA ASN A 169 28.97 6.77 2.95
C ASN A 169 29.73 5.58 2.38
N ASN A 170 29.51 5.24 1.12
CA ASN A 170 30.30 4.23 0.41
C ASN A 170 31.76 4.67 0.38
N ASP A 171 31.99 5.98 0.21
CA ASP A 171 33.33 6.51 0.13
C ASP A 171 34.08 6.33 1.45
N ARG A 172 33.46 6.74 2.56
CA ARG A 172 33.98 6.45 3.91
C ARG A 172 34.11 4.96 4.23
N SER A 173 33.19 4.14 3.72
CA SER A 173 33.22 2.70 3.97
C SER A 173 34.42 2.05 3.29
N TYR A 174 34.82 2.52 2.10
CA TYR A 174 36.08 2.08 1.51
C TYR A 174 37.26 2.59 2.33
N GLU A 175 37.29 3.87 2.76
CA GLU A 175 38.43 4.40 3.53
C GLU A 175 38.65 3.62 4.84
N LEU A 176 37.54 3.30 5.52
CA LEU A 176 37.54 2.49 6.74
C LEU A 176 37.93 1.04 6.45
N ALA A 177 37.42 0.44 5.37
CA ALA A 177 37.82 -0.91 4.97
C ALA A 177 39.31 -0.98 4.66
N THR A 178 39.86 -0.07 3.85
CA THR A 178 41.29 -0.07 3.51
C THR A 178 42.18 0.15 4.76
N CYS A 179 41.75 0.99 5.70
CA CYS A 179 42.45 1.21 6.97
C CYS A 179 42.36 0.01 7.93
N CYS A 180 41.24 -0.70 7.92
CA CYS A 180 41.04 -1.92 8.71
C CYS A 180 41.70 -3.15 8.07
N GLU A 181 41.74 -3.24 6.75
CA GLU A 181 42.33 -4.34 5.97
C GLU A 181 43.86 -4.33 6.12
N GLU A 182 44.47 -3.16 6.32
CA GLU A 182 45.86 -3.05 6.79
C GLU A 182 46.07 -3.66 8.20
N LYS A 183 45.02 -3.83 9.01
CA LYS A 183 45.06 -4.41 10.37
C LYS A 183 44.47 -5.81 10.51
N LEU A 184 43.78 -6.36 9.51
CA LEU A 184 42.93 -7.56 9.63
C LEU A 184 43.30 -8.73 8.71
N ASN A 185 44.45 -8.67 8.01
CA ASN A 185 44.89 -9.72 7.08
C ASN A 185 45.12 -11.12 7.69
N ASP A 186 44.97 -11.32 9.00
CA ASP A 186 45.19 -12.62 9.66
C ASP A 186 43.91 -13.43 9.96
N HIS A 187 42.70 -12.87 9.87
CA HIS A 187 41.52 -13.61 10.29
C HIS A 187 40.26 -13.26 9.48
N TYR A 188 39.54 -14.30 9.04
CA TYR A 188 38.18 -14.32 8.49
C TYR A 188 38.00 -14.36 6.96
N ASN A 189 38.46 -15.46 6.36
CA ASN A 189 37.76 -16.07 5.23
C ASN A 189 36.64 -16.98 5.76
N THR A 190 35.41 -16.47 5.95
CA THR A 190 34.18 -17.30 5.90
C THR A 190 32.90 -16.47 5.95
N SER A 191 31.97 -16.82 5.06
CA SER A 191 30.50 -16.69 5.17
C SER A 191 29.86 -15.34 4.83
N SER A 192 28.69 -15.25 4.19
CA SER A 192 27.87 -16.19 3.41
C SER A 192 26.71 -15.35 2.83
N SER A 193 26.34 -15.57 1.58
CA SER A 193 25.20 -14.93 0.92
C SER A 193 23.86 -15.38 1.51
N LEU A 194 23.03 -14.42 1.93
CA LEU A 194 21.67 -14.69 2.42
C LEU A 194 20.73 -14.99 1.24
N PRO A 195 19.96 -16.10 1.27
CA PRO A 195 19.02 -16.44 0.21
C PRO A 195 17.76 -15.57 0.28
N ILE A 196 17.16 -15.34 -0.89
CA ILE A 196 15.91 -14.59 -1.07
C ILE A 196 14.76 -15.44 -0.51
N GLN A 197 14.22 -15.04 0.65
CA GLN A 197 13.08 -15.68 1.29
C GLN A 197 11.76 -15.21 0.67
N TRP A 198 10.98 -16.16 0.14
CA TRP A 198 9.61 -15.97 -0.34
C TRP A 198 8.61 -16.01 0.83
N ASN A 199 8.61 -15.00 1.70
CA ASN A 199 7.75 -14.96 2.89
C ASN A 199 6.29 -14.50 2.62
N GLY A 200 5.85 -14.42 1.35
CA GLY A 200 4.55 -13.85 0.99
C GLY A 200 3.43 -14.85 0.66
N ILE A 201 3.74 -16.14 0.44
CA ILE A 201 2.78 -17.10 -0.13
C ILE A 201 1.58 -17.34 0.81
N HIS A 202 1.84 -17.38 2.11
CA HIS A 202 0.82 -17.66 3.13
C HIS A 202 -0.21 -16.53 3.24
N HIS A 203 0.21 -15.28 3.05
CA HIS A 203 -0.69 -14.13 3.05
C HIS A 203 -1.60 -14.13 1.82
N SER A 204 -1.04 -14.44 0.64
CA SER A 204 -1.83 -14.55 -0.59
C SER A 204 -2.89 -15.66 -0.52
N PHE A 205 -2.57 -16.79 0.12
CA PHE A 205 -3.54 -17.86 0.37
C PHE A 205 -4.66 -17.43 1.32
N PHE A 206 -4.31 -16.71 2.40
CA PHE A 206 -5.29 -16.22 3.39
C PHE A 206 -6.31 -15.25 2.78
N LEU A 207 -5.87 -14.37 1.88
CA LEU A 207 -6.77 -13.46 1.16
C LEU A 207 -7.70 -14.20 0.19
N LEU A 208 -7.19 -15.20 -0.52
CA LEU A 208 -8.01 -16.01 -1.42
C LEU A 208 -9.09 -16.78 -0.65
N LEU A 209 -8.73 -17.36 0.50
CA LEU A 209 -9.67 -18.02 1.42
C LEU A 209 -10.78 -17.06 1.87
N ILE A 210 -10.42 -15.83 2.25
CA ILE A 210 -11.38 -14.85 2.78
C ILE A 210 -12.27 -14.29 1.68
N ILE A 211 -11.73 -14.03 0.49
CA ILE A 211 -12.54 -13.67 -0.69
C ILE A 211 -13.54 -14.78 -1.01
N ILE A 212 -13.12 -16.06 -0.95
CA ILE A 212 -14.02 -17.20 -1.14
C ILE A 212 -15.12 -17.21 -0.07
N ILE A 213 -14.78 -17.05 1.21
CA ILE A 213 -15.78 -17.00 2.29
C ILE A 213 -16.79 -15.86 2.09
N ILE A 214 -16.32 -14.68 1.67
CA ILE A 214 -17.18 -13.52 1.40
C ILE A 214 -18.07 -13.77 0.18
N LEU A 215 -17.54 -14.35 -0.90
CA LEU A 215 -18.32 -14.71 -2.09
C LEU A 215 -19.39 -15.77 -1.78
N PHE A 216 -19.03 -16.81 -1.01
CA PHE A 216 -19.98 -17.83 -0.55
C PHE A 216 -21.08 -17.23 0.34
N LYS A 217 -20.75 -16.28 1.21
CA LYS A 217 -21.71 -15.57 2.05
C LYS A 217 -22.60 -14.63 1.22
N GLY A 218 -22.06 -14.02 0.16
CA GLY A 218 -22.78 -13.17 -0.79
C GLY A 218 -23.74 -13.94 -1.71
N PHE A 219 -23.51 -15.24 -1.93
CA PHE A 219 -24.33 -16.08 -2.81
C PHE A 219 -25.62 -16.62 -2.15
N ASN A 220 -25.98 -16.17 -0.94
CA ASN A 220 -27.19 -16.60 -0.22
C ASN A 220 -27.39 -18.13 -0.21
N ILE A 221 -26.29 -18.88 -0.10
CA ILE A 221 -26.38 -20.31 0.16
C ILE A 221 -27.05 -20.45 1.54
N PRO A 222 -28.18 -21.16 1.66
CA PRO A 222 -28.93 -21.24 2.90
C PRO A 222 -28.16 -22.13 3.88
N ILE A 223 -27.11 -21.58 4.48
CA ILE A 223 -26.46 -22.21 5.61
C ILE A 223 -27.40 -21.97 6.79
N LYS A 224 -28.21 -22.98 7.11
CA LYS A 224 -29.15 -23.01 8.24
C LYS A 224 -28.39 -22.97 9.58
N TRP A 225 -27.77 -21.83 9.90
CA TRP A 225 -27.15 -21.60 11.22
C TRP A 225 -28.20 -21.51 12.34
N SER A 226 -29.47 -21.29 12.00
CA SER A 226 -30.58 -21.09 12.94
C SER A 226 -30.94 -22.34 13.74
N GLU A 227 -30.84 -23.55 13.16
CA GLU A 227 -31.24 -24.78 13.84
C GLU A 227 -30.17 -25.24 14.84
N TYR A 228 -28.88 -25.07 14.50
CA TYR A 228 -27.76 -25.49 15.35
C TYR A 228 -27.55 -24.63 16.60
N ILE A 229 -27.81 -23.31 16.50
CA ILE A 229 -27.66 -22.40 17.63
C ILE A 229 -28.80 -22.60 18.65
N GLN A 230 -30.00 -22.97 18.18
CA GLN A 230 -31.13 -23.26 19.07
C GLN A 230 -30.92 -24.54 19.88
N GLU A 231 -30.32 -25.59 19.31
CA GLU A 231 -29.98 -26.82 20.05
C GLU A 231 -28.91 -26.58 21.13
N ILE A 232 -27.92 -25.72 20.87
CA ILE A 232 -26.87 -25.42 21.84
C ILE A 232 -27.38 -24.57 23.01
N ILE A 233 -28.29 -23.62 22.75
CA ILE A 233 -28.93 -22.82 23.81
C ILE A 233 -29.82 -23.71 24.70
N LEU A 234 -30.57 -24.64 24.10
CA LEU A 234 -31.40 -25.61 24.84
C LEU A 234 -30.56 -26.57 25.71
N TYR A 235 -29.34 -26.89 25.28
CA TYR A 235 -28.42 -27.72 26.06
C TYR A 235 -27.79 -26.96 27.23
N PHE A 236 -27.65 -25.63 27.13
CA PHE A 236 -27.08 -24.77 28.18
C PHE A 236 -28.11 -24.35 29.23
N ASP A 237 -29.40 -24.25 28.87
CA ASP A 237 -30.50 -24.00 29.82
C ASP A 237 -30.90 -25.24 30.66
N LEU A 238 -30.34 -26.43 30.33
CA LEU A 238 -30.61 -27.71 31.00
C LEU A 238 -29.51 -28.11 32.00
N LEU A 239 -28.53 -27.24 32.23
CA LEU A 239 -27.36 -27.44 33.11
C LEU A 239 -27.37 -26.41 34.24
#